data_AF-A0A9P1EL81-F1
#
_entry.id   AF-A0A9P1EL81-F1
#
_cell.length_a   1.000
_cell.length_b   1.000
_cell.length_c   1.000
_cell.angle_alpha   90.00
_cell.angle_beta   90.00
_cell.angle_gamma   90.00
#
_symmetry.space_group_name_H-M   'P 1'
#
loop_
_entity.id
_entity.type
_entity.pdbx_description
1 polymer ?
#
loop_
_entity_poly.entity_id
_entity_poly.type
_entity_poly.pdbx_seq_one_letter_code
_entity_poly.pdbx_strand_id
1 'polypeptide(L)'
;MSVIIFSHLRKVTALSYLIYLYIQICWKGTRDHGLWLQQSNRPTCVVAYSDADWAGCPDSSRSTTGFAVFLGPNLVSWKAKKQPTVSKSSTEAEYRAIAYTVQDTLHIRSVLFELGWPISEPVHLLCDNISASYLTANLVQHARSKHIQIDYHFVRERVAHGDLIVQHVPTHLQLADIFTKSLSSQRFHFLKDNLRVVSPAQFEGV
;
A
#
# COMPACT_ATOMS: atom_id res chain seq x y z
N MET A 1 -14.84 19.82 17.45
CA MET A 1 -13.84 19.81 18.53
C MET A 1 -13.97 18.45 19.20
N SER A 2 -13.19 17.48 18.75
CA SER A 2 -13.32 16.08 19.19
C SER A 2 -12.09 15.73 20.02
N VAL A 3 -12.34 15.48 21.30
CA VAL A 3 -11.37 15.18 22.34
C VAL A 3 -10.98 13.70 22.23
N ILE A 4 -9.68 13.41 22.21
CA ILE A 4 -9.16 12.05 22.43
C ILE A 4 -8.29 12.11 23.70
N ILE A 5 -8.68 11.33 24.71
CA ILE A 5 -8.02 11.24 26.01
C ILE A 5 -6.68 10.51 25.83
N PHE A 6 -5.57 11.25 25.89
CA PHE A 6 -4.25 10.69 26.09
C PHE A 6 -3.94 10.68 27.59
N SER A 7 -4.15 9.54 28.25
CA SER A 7 -3.47 9.27 29.50
C SER A 7 -2.61 8.03 29.33
N HIS A 8 -1.29 8.26 29.36
CA HIS A 8 -0.25 7.29 29.75
C HIS A 8 0.57 6.55 28.68
N LEU A 9 1.11 7.22 27.65
CA LEU A 9 2.18 6.62 26.81
C LEU A 9 3.27 7.63 26.42
N ARG A 10 4.15 7.97 27.37
CA ARG A 10 5.32 8.88 27.18
C ARG A 10 6.43 8.34 26.24
N LYS A 11 6.20 7.26 25.48
CA LYS A 11 7.17 6.71 24.50
C LYS A 11 6.57 6.46 23.10
N VAL A 12 5.30 6.77 22.88
CA VAL A 12 4.56 6.53 21.62
C VAL A 12 4.31 7.86 20.91
N THR A 13 5.33 8.67 20.66
CA THR A 13 5.17 10.03 20.12
C THR A 13 5.50 10.15 18.62
N ALA A 14 6.33 9.27 18.07
CA ALA A 14 6.74 9.32 16.67
C ALA A 14 5.78 8.57 15.73
N LEU A 15 5.42 7.32 16.09
CA LEU A 15 4.44 6.52 15.34
C LEU A 15 3.06 7.18 15.35
N SER A 16 2.66 7.73 16.51
CA SER A 16 1.41 8.47 16.66
C SER A 16 1.38 9.76 15.82
N TYR A 17 2.51 10.44 15.63
CA TYR A 17 2.59 11.62 14.74
C TYR A 17 2.46 11.25 13.26
N LEU A 18 3.12 10.17 12.82
CA LEU A 18 2.98 9.63 11.46
C LEU A 18 1.54 9.20 11.17
N ILE A 19 0.94 8.49 12.13
CA ILE A 19 -0.47 8.09 12.11
C ILE A 19 -1.38 9.33 12.09
N TYR A 20 -1.11 10.35 12.90
CA TYR A 20 -1.91 11.58 12.98
C TYR A 20 -1.89 12.39 11.67
N LEU A 21 -0.74 12.46 10.98
CA LEU A 21 -0.62 13.19 9.71
C LEU A 21 -1.26 12.42 8.53
N TYR A 22 -1.23 11.08 8.53
CA TYR A 22 -1.82 10.24 7.47
C TYR A 22 -3.33 9.96 7.65
N ILE A 23 -3.84 9.91 8.89
CA ILE A 23 -5.27 9.66 9.19
C ILE A 23 -6.20 10.78 8.68
N GLN A 24 -5.69 11.99 8.38
CA GLN A 24 -6.54 13.08 7.87
C GLN A 24 -7.17 12.84 6.48
N ILE A 25 -6.84 11.75 5.79
CA ILE A 25 -7.48 11.34 4.52
C ILE A 25 -8.59 10.33 4.81
N CYS A 26 -9.55 10.69 5.68
CA CYS A 26 -10.80 9.95 5.80
C CYS A 26 -11.65 10.18 4.55
N TRP A 27 -12.13 9.09 3.96
CA TRP A 27 -13.02 9.10 2.80
C TRP A 27 -14.27 9.95 3.08
N LYS A 28 -14.81 10.60 2.06
CA LYS A 28 -16.18 11.17 2.13
C LYS A 28 -17.16 10.02 2.37
N GLY A 29 -17.47 9.71 3.63
CA GLY A 29 -18.39 8.62 4.02
C GLY A 29 -17.96 7.82 5.25
N THR A 30 -16.70 7.92 5.71
CA THR A 30 -16.18 7.18 6.88
C THR A 30 -15.89 8.11 8.06
N ARG A 31 -16.79 9.07 8.34
CA ARG A 31 -16.65 9.96 9.51
C ARG A 31 -16.76 9.20 10.84
N ASP A 32 -17.52 8.11 10.83
CA ASP A 32 -17.77 7.24 11.98
C ASP A 32 -16.93 5.95 11.90
N HIS A 33 -15.73 6.00 11.34
CA HIS A 33 -14.82 4.84 11.31
C HIS A 33 -13.39 5.29 11.64
N GLY A 34 -12.63 4.41 12.29
CA GLY A 34 -11.22 4.62 12.63
C GLY A 34 -10.36 3.44 12.24
N LEU A 35 -9.04 3.63 12.28
CA LEU A 35 -8.06 2.54 12.14
C LEU A 35 -7.80 1.91 13.51
N TRP A 36 -7.94 0.58 13.58
CA TRP A 36 -7.53 -0.17 14.76
C TRP A 36 -6.01 -0.42 14.70
N LEU A 37 -5.30 0.06 15.71
CA LEU A 37 -3.86 -0.11 15.84
C LEU A 37 -3.53 -1.08 16.96
N GLN A 38 -2.63 -2.01 16.69
CA GLN A 38 -2.18 -3.02 17.63
C GLN A 38 -0.66 -2.94 17.83
N GLN A 39 -0.22 -3.15 19.07
CA GLN A 39 1.19 -3.34 19.37
C GLN A 39 1.70 -4.61 18.67
N SER A 40 2.84 -4.51 17.98
CA SER A 40 3.42 -5.62 17.24
C SER A 40 4.73 -6.06 17.89
N ASN A 41 4.91 -7.37 17.99
CA ASN A 41 6.20 -7.97 18.36
C ASN A 41 7.23 -7.90 17.20
N ARG A 42 6.79 -7.53 15.99
CA ARG A 42 7.64 -7.24 14.82
C ARG A 42 7.30 -5.86 14.25
N PRO A 43 7.75 -4.76 14.88
CA PRO A 43 7.41 -3.40 14.47
C PRO A 43 8.15 -2.95 13.20
N THR A 44 9.10 -3.73 12.70
CA THR A 44 9.95 -3.39 11.55
C THR A 44 9.54 -4.08 10.24
N CYS A 45 8.61 -5.03 10.28
CA CYS A 45 8.19 -5.74 9.07
C CYS A 45 7.24 -4.87 8.24
N VAL A 46 7.62 -4.55 7.00
CA VAL A 46 6.80 -3.79 6.06
C VAL A 46 6.23 -4.71 4.99
N VAL A 47 4.91 -4.76 4.91
CA VAL A 47 4.18 -5.50 3.88
C VAL A 47 3.36 -4.51 3.07
N ALA A 48 3.46 -4.55 1.76
CA ALA A 48 2.69 -3.70 0.87
C ALA A 48 1.90 -4.54 -0.13
N TYR A 49 0.68 -4.11 -0.41
CA TYR A 49 -0.20 -4.68 -1.44
C TYR A 49 -0.33 -3.66 -2.56
N SER A 50 -0.16 -4.08 -3.81
CA SER A 50 -0.37 -3.24 -4.98
C SER A 50 -1.28 -3.92 -6.00
N ASP A 51 -2.19 -3.17 -6.60
CA ASP A 51 -3.08 -3.60 -7.68
C ASP A 51 -3.28 -2.45 -8.68
N ALA A 52 -3.66 -2.78 -9.92
CA ALA A 52 -4.06 -1.81 -10.92
C ALA A 52 -5.33 -2.22 -11.66
N ASP A 53 -6.32 -1.33 -11.67
CA ASP A 53 -7.47 -1.45 -12.57
C ASP A 53 -7.08 -0.95 -13.97
N TRP A 54 -6.76 -1.87 -14.87
CA TRP A 54 -6.28 -1.57 -16.22
C TRP A 54 -7.38 -0.96 -17.10
N ALA A 55 -7.09 0.21 -17.68
CA ALA A 55 -8.01 0.93 -18.55
C ALA A 55 -9.39 1.25 -17.93
N GLY A 56 -9.48 1.28 -16.60
CA GLY A 56 -10.73 1.49 -15.86
C GLY A 56 -11.41 2.85 -16.06
N CYS A 57 -10.71 3.86 -16.57
CA CYS A 57 -11.31 5.16 -16.89
C CYS A 57 -11.87 5.18 -18.34
N PRO A 58 -13.19 5.27 -18.55
CA PRO A 58 -13.79 5.21 -19.89
C PRO A 58 -13.28 6.32 -20.84
N ASP A 59 -13.12 7.54 -20.32
CA ASP A 59 -12.77 8.71 -21.16
C ASP A 59 -11.30 8.75 -21.58
N SER A 60 -10.40 8.17 -20.77
CA SER A 60 -8.95 8.30 -20.99
C SER A 60 -8.24 6.97 -21.17
N SER A 61 -8.94 5.86 -20.97
CA SER A 61 -8.39 4.49 -20.89
C SER A 61 -7.19 4.36 -19.95
N ARG A 62 -7.06 5.29 -18.99
CA ARG A 62 -5.98 5.26 -17.99
C ARG A 62 -6.36 4.32 -16.87
N SER A 63 -5.37 3.55 -16.44
CA SER A 63 -5.52 2.65 -15.31
C SER A 63 -5.58 3.39 -13.98
N THR A 64 -6.13 2.76 -12.95
CA THR A 64 -6.08 3.25 -11.56
C THR A 64 -5.18 2.36 -10.74
N THR A 65 -4.12 2.92 -10.16
CA THR A 65 -3.26 2.24 -9.18
C THR A 65 -3.89 2.33 -7.81
N GLY A 66 -3.92 1.21 -7.09
CA GLY A 66 -4.25 1.12 -5.67
C GLY A 66 -3.15 0.44 -4.89
N PHE A 67 -2.91 0.91 -3.66
CA PHE A 67 -2.02 0.20 -2.74
C PHE A 67 -2.40 0.40 -1.27
N ALA A 68 -1.94 -0.53 -0.44
CA ALA A 68 -1.94 -0.45 1.02
C ALA A 68 -0.59 -0.91 1.57
N VAL A 69 -0.05 -0.17 2.54
CA VAL A 69 1.22 -0.45 3.21
C VAL A 69 0.95 -0.67 4.69
N PHE A 70 1.46 -1.78 5.20
CA PHE A 70 1.36 -2.20 6.58
C PHE A 70 2.73 -2.18 7.26
N LEU A 71 2.75 -1.73 8.51
CA LEU A 71 3.86 -1.88 9.44
C LEU A 71 3.43 -2.86 10.53
N GLY A 72 3.93 -4.09 10.46
CA GLY A 72 3.35 -5.21 11.22
C GLY A 72 1.87 -5.39 10.88
N PRO A 73 0.95 -5.42 11.87
CA PRO A 73 -0.48 -5.57 11.64
C PRO A 73 -1.20 -4.25 11.27
N ASN A 74 -0.49 -3.12 11.27
CA ASN A 74 -1.10 -1.79 11.22
C ASN A 74 -1.02 -1.20 9.82
N LEU A 75 -2.15 -0.78 9.25
CA LEU A 75 -2.18 -0.01 8.01
C LEU A 75 -1.59 1.39 8.27
N VAL A 76 -0.54 1.76 7.56
CA VAL A 76 0.19 3.03 7.74
C VAL A 76 0.12 3.96 6.53
N SER A 77 -0.12 3.42 5.33
CA SER A 77 -0.32 4.22 4.12
C SER A 77 -1.23 3.49 3.15
N TRP A 78 -2.05 4.24 2.42
CA TRP A 78 -2.88 3.71 1.34
C TRP A 78 -3.14 4.81 0.32
N LYS A 79 -3.40 4.42 -0.93
CA LYS A 79 -3.68 5.38 -1.99
C LYS A 79 -4.46 4.72 -3.13
N ALA A 80 -5.36 5.50 -3.72
CA ALA A 80 -5.98 5.21 -5.01
C ALA A 80 -5.64 6.38 -5.95
N LYS A 81 -5.00 6.11 -7.09
CA LYS A 81 -4.54 7.16 -8.00
C LYS A 81 -4.62 6.71 -9.46
N LYS A 82 -5.23 7.55 -10.31
CA LYS A 82 -5.20 7.37 -11.76
C LYS A 82 -3.77 7.51 -12.29
N GLN A 83 -3.33 6.55 -13.11
CA GLN A 83 -2.02 6.58 -13.75
C GLN A 83 -1.94 7.75 -14.73
N PRO A 84 -0.80 8.47 -14.82
CA PRO A 84 -0.66 9.65 -15.67
C PRO A 84 -0.65 9.31 -17.16
N THR A 85 -0.24 8.10 -17.52
CA THR A 85 -0.11 7.62 -18.90
C THR A 85 -0.95 6.36 -19.10
N VAL A 86 -1.40 6.11 -20.32
CA VAL A 86 -2.12 4.88 -20.66
C VAL A 86 -1.16 3.70 -20.64
N SER A 87 -1.62 2.55 -20.13
CA SER A 87 -0.92 1.28 -20.14
C SER A 87 -1.46 0.41 -21.27
N LYS A 88 -0.58 -0.21 -22.05
CA LYS A 88 -0.98 -1.06 -23.20
C LYS A 88 -1.28 -2.50 -22.81
N SER A 89 -1.02 -2.87 -21.56
CA SER A 89 -1.36 -4.18 -20.99
C SER A 89 -1.65 -4.06 -19.50
N SER A 90 -2.36 -5.04 -18.94
CA SER A 90 -2.56 -5.16 -17.50
C SER A 90 -1.22 -5.30 -16.76
N THR A 91 -0.29 -6.11 -17.27
CA THR A 91 1.06 -6.24 -16.72
C THR A 91 1.80 -4.91 -16.62
N GLU A 92 1.68 -4.05 -17.63
CA GLU A 92 2.27 -2.72 -17.61
C GLU A 92 1.63 -1.83 -16.51
N ALA A 93 0.31 -1.88 -16.37
CA ALA A 93 -0.41 -1.13 -15.34
C ALA A 93 -0.02 -1.60 -13.93
N GLU A 94 0.05 -2.91 -13.72
CA GLU A 94 0.45 -3.55 -12.46
C GLU A 94 1.89 -3.21 -12.10
N TYR A 95 2.81 -3.26 -13.06
CA TYR A 95 4.20 -2.91 -12.80
C TYR A 95 4.36 -1.44 -12.37
N ARG A 96 3.58 -0.53 -12.95
CA ARG A 96 3.54 0.87 -12.49
C ARG A 96 2.94 0.99 -11.09
N ALA A 97 1.93 0.20 -10.75
CA ALA A 97 1.41 0.15 -9.39
C ALA A 97 2.46 -0.32 -8.39
N ILE A 98 3.26 -1.34 -8.74
CA ILE A 98 4.42 -1.78 -7.97
C ILE A 98 5.38 -0.59 -7.79
N ALA A 99 5.79 0.09 -8.86
CA ALA A 99 6.73 1.21 -8.80
C ALA A 99 6.24 2.35 -7.88
N TYR A 100 4.96 2.75 -7.97
CA TYR A 100 4.39 3.74 -7.06
C TYR A 100 4.38 3.28 -5.60
N THR A 101 4.09 2.01 -5.36
CA THR A 101 4.09 1.41 -4.02
C THR A 101 5.50 1.35 -3.44
N VAL A 102 6.50 1.01 -4.25
CA VAL A 102 7.92 1.04 -3.87
C VAL A 102 8.35 2.46 -3.49
N GLN A 103 7.97 3.47 -4.25
CA GLN A 103 8.28 4.86 -3.90
C GLN A 103 7.69 5.27 -2.54
N ASP A 104 6.43 4.91 -2.27
CA ASP A 104 5.75 5.23 -1.01
C ASP A 104 6.38 4.49 0.18
N THR A 105 6.71 3.21 0.01
CA THR A 105 7.37 2.40 1.05
C THR A 105 8.79 2.89 1.36
N LEU A 106 9.57 3.30 0.37
CA LEU A 106 10.88 3.93 0.59
C LEU A 106 10.75 5.26 1.34
N HIS A 107 9.73 6.06 1.03
CA HIS A 107 9.47 7.29 1.78
C HIS A 107 9.15 6.99 3.24
N ILE A 108 8.29 6.01 3.52
CA ILE A 108 7.97 5.57 4.89
C ILE A 108 9.23 5.09 5.62
N ARG A 109 10.10 4.31 4.96
CA ARG A 109 11.38 3.88 5.54
C ARG A 109 12.28 5.06 5.90
N SER A 110 12.37 6.08 5.04
CA SER A 110 13.15 7.29 5.30
C SER A 110 12.63 8.03 6.53
N VAL A 111 11.31 8.22 6.63
CA VAL A 111 10.72 8.91 7.78
C VAL A 111 10.92 8.10 9.07
N LEU A 112 10.76 6.78 9.03
CA LEU A 112 11.02 5.93 10.19
C LEU A 112 12.49 5.96 10.62
N PHE A 113 13.43 5.99 9.66
CA PHE A 113 14.85 6.17 9.94
C PHE A 113 15.13 7.49 10.67
N GLU A 114 14.59 8.61 10.18
CA GLU A 114 14.73 9.94 10.82
C GLU A 114 14.13 9.98 12.22
N LEU A 115 13.07 9.22 12.47
CA LEU A 115 12.44 9.09 13.78
C LEU A 115 13.20 8.16 14.75
N GLY A 116 14.31 7.54 14.32
CA GLY A 116 15.14 6.64 15.12
C GLY A 116 14.69 5.18 15.09
N TRP A 117 13.87 4.79 14.11
CA TRP A 117 13.29 3.45 13.95
C TRP A 117 13.73 2.85 12.60
N PRO A 118 15.03 2.56 12.41
CA PRO A 118 15.53 2.04 11.14
C PRO A 118 14.91 0.66 10.85
N ILE A 119 14.41 0.49 9.62
CA ILE A 119 13.96 -0.82 9.13
C ILE A 119 15.09 -1.49 8.36
N SER A 120 15.65 -2.56 8.91
CA SER A 120 16.71 -3.33 8.25
C SER A 120 16.19 -4.44 7.33
N GLU A 121 14.94 -4.88 7.53
CA GLU A 121 14.32 -5.93 6.72
C GLU A 121 13.87 -5.40 5.35
N PRO A 122 13.86 -6.23 4.29
CA PRO A 122 13.30 -5.87 3.00
C PRO A 122 11.79 -5.61 3.10
N VAL A 123 11.28 -4.75 2.23
CA VAL A 123 9.82 -4.57 2.03
C VAL A 123 9.29 -5.79 1.27
N HIS A 124 8.23 -6.40 1.79
CA HIS A 124 7.50 -7.47 1.11
C HIS A 124 6.34 -6.88 0.33
N LEU A 125 6.46 -6.81 -0.99
CA LEU A 125 5.43 -6.27 -1.87
C LEU A 125 4.66 -7.41 -2.57
N LEU A 126 3.35 -7.41 -2.39
CA LEU A 126 2.41 -8.41 -2.85
C LEU A 126 1.58 -7.87 -4.02
N CYS A 127 1.62 -8.56 -5.15
CA CYS A 127 0.86 -8.26 -6.37
C CYS A 127 0.21 -9.53 -6.91
N ASP A 128 -1.01 -9.46 -7.43
CA ASP A 128 -1.71 -10.65 -7.96
C ASP A 128 -1.39 -10.91 -9.44
N ASN A 129 -0.62 -10.04 -10.09
CA ASN A 129 -0.12 -10.27 -11.43
C ASN A 129 1.25 -10.97 -11.42
N ILE A 130 1.24 -12.27 -11.76
CA ILE A 130 2.44 -13.11 -11.85
C ILE A 130 3.45 -12.53 -12.86
N SER A 131 2.98 -12.00 -13.99
CA SER A 131 3.86 -11.44 -15.03
C SER A 131 4.58 -10.19 -14.54
N ALA A 132 3.87 -9.30 -13.83
CA ALA A 132 4.45 -8.10 -13.25
C ALA A 132 5.48 -8.47 -12.17
N SER A 133 5.15 -9.42 -11.30
CA SER A 133 6.05 -9.94 -10.28
C SER A 133 7.33 -10.54 -10.90
N TYR A 134 7.18 -11.37 -11.94
CA TYR A 134 8.30 -11.98 -12.66
C TYR A 134 9.23 -10.94 -13.29
N LEU A 135 8.69 -9.85 -13.83
CA LEU A 135 9.48 -8.78 -14.45
C LEU A 135 10.38 -8.03 -13.47
N THR A 136 10.10 -8.08 -12.17
CA THR A 136 10.95 -7.46 -11.14
C THR A 136 12.24 -8.26 -10.90
N ALA A 137 12.21 -9.58 -11.10
CA ALA A 137 13.36 -10.46 -10.92
C ALA A 137 14.23 -10.61 -12.19
N ASN A 138 13.66 -10.38 -13.38
CA ASN A 138 14.33 -10.71 -14.64
C ASN A 138 15.01 -9.52 -15.32
N LEU A 139 16.33 -9.41 -15.19
CA LEU A 139 17.12 -8.32 -15.80
C LEU A 139 17.13 -8.32 -17.35
N VAL A 140 16.86 -9.46 -17.99
CA VAL A 140 17.05 -9.69 -19.43
C VAL A 140 15.91 -9.14 -20.30
N GLN A 141 14.70 -8.98 -19.75
CA GLN A 141 13.59 -8.42 -20.52
C GLN A 141 13.62 -6.88 -20.44
N HIS A 142 13.94 -6.26 -21.57
CA HIS A 142 13.79 -4.82 -21.76
C HIS A 142 12.35 -4.48 -22.15
N ALA A 143 11.77 -3.50 -21.46
CA ALA A 143 10.50 -2.94 -21.87
C ALA A 143 10.60 -2.37 -23.28
N ARG A 144 9.65 -2.73 -24.16
CA ARG A 144 9.58 -2.21 -25.53
C ARG A 144 9.25 -0.71 -25.60
N SER A 145 8.98 -0.05 -24.48
CA SER A 145 8.57 1.36 -24.46
C SER A 145 9.33 2.14 -23.38
N LYS A 146 9.99 3.22 -23.82
CA LYS A 146 10.84 4.07 -22.97
C LYS A 146 10.11 4.65 -21.75
N HIS A 147 8.80 4.90 -21.86
CA HIS A 147 8.01 5.57 -20.83
C HIS A 147 7.80 4.75 -19.55
N ILE A 148 7.93 3.42 -19.61
CA ILE A 148 7.90 2.55 -18.41
C ILE A 148 9.29 2.05 -18.03
N GLN A 149 10.29 2.25 -18.89
CA GLN A 149 11.65 1.76 -18.66
C GLN A 149 12.26 2.28 -17.34
N ILE A 150 11.92 3.51 -16.95
CA ILE A 150 12.35 4.11 -15.68
C ILE A 150 11.79 3.32 -14.50
N ASP A 151 10.49 3.00 -14.52
CA ASP A 151 9.85 2.21 -13.45
C ASP A 151 10.48 0.82 -13.34
N TYR A 152 10.78 0.16 -14.47
CA TYR A 152 11.49 -1.12 -14.50
C TYR A 152 12.86 -1.05 -13.84
N HIS A 153 13.68 -0.07 -14.21
CA HIS A 153 15.01 0.09 -13.64
C HIS A 153 14.93 0.42 -12.16
N PHE A 154 14.06 1.35 -11.77
CA PHE A 154 13.85 1.74 -10.38
C PHE A 154 13.50 0.54 -9.49
N VAL A 155 12.49 -0.24 -9.86
CA VAL A 155 12.06 -1.41 -9.07
C VAL A 155 13.16 -2.48 -9.05
N ARG A 156 13.78 -2.80 -10.19
CA ARG A 156 14.84 -3.82 -10.27
C ARG A 156 16.06 -3.44 -9.43
N GLU A 157 16.44 -2.18 -9.43
CA GLU A 157 17.54 -1.68 -8.62
C GLU A 157 17.25 -1.91 -7.13
N ARG A 158 16.03 -1.62 -6.67
CA ARG A 158 15.63 -1.90 -5.27
C ARG A 158 15.63 -3.38 -4.92
N VAL A 159 15.18 -4.24 -5.85
CA VAL A 159 15.27 -5.70 -5.66
C VAL A 159 16.73 -6.16 -5.59
N ALA A 160 17.59 -5.67 -6.49
CA ALA A 160 19.00 -6.04 -6.54
C ALA A 160 19.79 -5.58 -5.30
N HIS A 161 19.42 -4.43 -4.71
CA HIS A 161 19.97 -3.96 -3.44
C HIS A 161 19.50 -4.77 -2.22
N GLY A 162 18.49 -5.64 -2.37
CA GLY A 162 17.90 -6.38 -1.26
C GLY A 162 16.95 -5.54 -0.39
N ASP A 163 16.52 -4.36 -0.85
CA ASP A 163 15.56 -3.51 -0.14
C ASP A 163 14.11 -3.98 -0.33
N LEU A 164 13.86 -4.77 -1.39
CA LEU A 164 12.53 -5.13 -1.87
C LEU A 164 12.45 -6.59 -2.28
N ILE A 165 11.41 -7.27 -1.81
CA ILE A 165 11.02 -8.61 -2.27
C ILE A 165 9.61 -8.48 -2.86
N VAL A 166 9.46 -8.80 -4.15
CA VAL A 166 8.15 -8.79 -4.83
C VAL A 166 7.66 -10.22 -5.00
N GLN A 167 6.44 -10.49 -4.53
CA GLN A 167 5.85 -11.83 -4.51
C GLN A 167 4.42 -11.80 -5.04
N HIS A 168 4.02 -12.93 -5.64
CA HIS A 168 2.65 -13.12 -6.05
C HIS A 168 1.75 -13.38 -4.83
N VAL A 169 0.58 -12.72 -4.80
CA VAL A 169 -0.50 -13.03 -3.85
C VAL A 169 -1.74 -13.48 -4.62
N PRO A 170 -2.48 -14.51 -4.16
CA PRO A 170 -3.75 -14.87 -4.78
C PRO A 170 -4.73 -13.69 -4.78
N THR A 171 -5.48 -13.47 -5.86
CA THR A 171 -6.42 -12.33 -5.99
C THR A 171 -7.42 -12.26 -4.83
N HIS A 172 -7.89 -13.39 -4.29
CA HIS A 172 -8.80 -13.37 -3.14
C HIS A 172 -8.17 -12.85 -1.84
N LEU A 173 -6.83 -12.73 -1.76
CA LEU A 173 -6.09 -12.13 -0.65
C LEU A 173 -5.50 -10.76 -1.01
N GLN A 174 -5.76 -10.24 -2.21
CA GLN A 174 -5.29 -8.93 -2.66
C GLN A 174 -6.05 -7.81 -1.94
N LEU A 175 -5.41 -7.16 -0.96
CA LEU A 175 -6.03 -6.08 -0.19
C LEU A 175 -6.15 -4.77 -0.98
N ALA A 176 -5.31 -4.57 -2.00
CA ALA A 176 -5.35 -3.36 -2.82
C ALA A 176 -6.57 -3.28 -3.75
N ASP A 177 -7.31 -4.39 -3.95
CA ASP A 177 -8.55 -4.47 -4.72
C ASP A 177 -9.59 -3.41 -4.32
N ILE A 178 -9.63 -3.06 -3.02
CA ILE A 178 -10.58 -2.08 -2.49
C ILE A 178 -10.37 -0.66 -3.04
N PHE A 179 -9.19 -0.38 -3.59
CA PHE A 179 -8.81 0.92 -4.15
C PHE A 179 -8.95 1.00 -5.67
N THR A 180 -9.17 -0.14 -6.34
CA THR A 180 -9.09 -0.26 -7.80
C THR A 180 -10.37 -0.83 -8.40
N LYS A 181 -11.04 -1.75 -7.73
CA LYS A 181 -12.15 -2.51 -8.30
C LYS A 181 -13.49 -2.04 -7.75
N SER A 182 -14.53 -2.15 -8.58
CA SER A 182 -15.91 -2.06 -8.12
C SER A 182 -16.28 -3.40 -7.46
N LEU A 183 -16.43 -3.40 -6.14
CA LEU A 183 -16.60 -4.62 -5.35
C LEU A 183 -18.06 -4.87 -4.94
N SER A 184 -18.42 -6.15 -4.80
CA SER A 184 -19.66 -6.51 -4.11
C SER A 184 -19.59 -6.10 -2.63
N SER A 185 -20.73 -5.84 -1.99
CA SER A 185 -20.77 -5.45 -0.58
C SER A 185 -20.03 -6.44 0.31
N GLN A 186 -20.21 -7.75 0.09
CA GLN A 186 -19.51 -8.79 0.84
C GLN A 186 -17.99 -8.68 0.71
N ARG A 187 -17.48 -8.49 -0.51
CA ARG A 187 -16.04 -8.37 -0.77
C ARG A 187 -15.48 -7.07 -0.20
N PHE A 188 -16.22 -5.97 -0.33
CA PHE A 188 -15.85 -4.69 0.27
C PHE A 188 -15.71 -4.80 1.79
N HIS A 189 -16.69 -5.37 2.48
CA HIS A 189 -16.63 -5.57 3.94
C HIS A 189 -15.45 -6.46 4.34
N PHE A 190 -15.25 -7.58 3.65
CA PHE A 190 -14.09 -8.46 3.89
C PHE A 190 -12.76 -7.70 3.79
N LEU A 191 -12.55 -6.93 2.73
CA LEU A 191 -11.31 -6.17 2.56
C LEU A 191 -11.18 -5.04 3.59
N LYS A 192 -12.27 -4.30 3.87
CA LYS A 192 -12.32 -3.24 4.87
C LYS A 192 -11.92 -3.74 6.26
N ASP A 193 -12.40 -4.92 6.64
CA ASP A 193 -12.10 -5.53 7.94
C ASP A 193 -10.63 -5.98 8.02
N ASN A 194 -10.06 -6.48 6.91
CA ASN A 194 -8.63 -6.81 6.81
C ASN A 194 -7.73 -5.56 6.79
N LEU A 195 -8.24 -4.41 6.32
CA LEU A 195 -7.58 -3.11 6.46
C LEU A 195 -7.66 -2.54 7.90
N ARG A 196 -8.35 -3.23 8.83
CA ARG A 196 -8.56 -2.80 10.22
C ARG A 196 -9.34 -1.50 10.35
N VAL A 197 -10.26 -1.23 9.42
CA VAL A 197 -11.17 -0.08 9.47
C VAL A 197 -12.43 -0.46 10.24
N VAL A 198 -12.52 0.00 11.49
CA VAL A 198 -13.56 -0.35 12.48
C VAL A 198 -14.46 0.83 12.80
N SER A 199 -15.69 0.57 13.25
CA SER A 199 -16.59 1.63 13.74
C SER A 199 -16.35 1.91 15.23
N PRO A 200 -16.60 3.15 15.73
CA PRO A 200 -16.49 3.53 17.13
C PRO A 200 -17.20 2.58 18.11
N ALA A 201 -18.36 2.05 17.72
CA ALA A 201 -19.14 1.12 18.54
C ALA A 201 -18.42 -0.21 18.84
N GLN A 202 -17.41 -0.59 18.04
CA GLN A 202 -16.60 -1.79 18.27
C GLN A 202 -15.47 -1.58 19.29
N PHE A 203 -15.17 -0.32 19.67
CA PHE A 203 -14.16 -0.01 20.69
C PHE A 203 -14.69 -0.12 22.12
N GLU A 204 -16.01 -0.04 22.33
CA GLU A 204 -16.63 0.01 23.66
C GLU A 204 -16.86 -1.39 24.30
N GLY A 205 -16.49 -2.47 23.60
CA GLY A 205 -16.72 -3.85 24.03
C GLY A 205 -15.48 -4.65 24.43
N VAL A 206 -14.33 -4.01 24.64
CA VAL A 206 -13.05 -4.67 24.99
C VAL A 206 -12.49 -4.12 26.30
#